data_AF-A0A927M5Z9-F1
#
_entry.id   AF-A0A927M5Z9-F1
#
_cell.length_a   1.000
_cell.length_b   1.000
_cell.length_c   1.000
_cell.angle_alpha   90.00
_cell.angle_beta   90.00
_cell.angle_gamma   90.00
#
_symmetry.space_group_name_H-M   'P 1'
#
loop_
_entity.id
_entity.type
_entity.pdbx_description
1 polymer ?
#
loop_
_entity_poly.entity_id
_entity_poly.type
_entity_poly.pdbx_seq_one_letter_code
_entity_poly.pdbx_strand_id
1 'polypeptide(L)'
;MLHHAFNPPERPRMTPEQHVERLKQELASCQTTMIDMQSRLAEARGRLGLISKIVGDDARCRRAPGVAWAAVRAALYAEPDRLRDLRPDAPIL
;
A
#
# COMPACT_ATOMS: atom_id res chain seq x y z
N MET A 1 53.34 -35.56 13.46
CA MET A 1 52.10 -34.80 13.71
C MET A 1 51.93 -33.83 12.56
N LEU A 2 51.04 -34.13 11.62
CA LEU A 2 50.76 -33.26 10.46
C LEU A 2 49.73 -32.22 10.90
N HIS A 3 50.14 -30.95 10.93
CA HIS A 3 49.24 -29.82 11.10
C HIS A 3 48.37 -29.70 9.85
N HIS A 4 47.15 -30.24 9.88
CA HIS A 4 46.13 -29.92 8.90
C HIS A 4 45.74 -28.45 9.12
N ALA A 5 46.31 -27.54 8.34
CA ALA A 5 45.84 -26.17 8.26
C ALA A 5 44.39 -26.20 7.80
N PHE A 6 43.48 -25.81 8.69
CA PHE A 6 42.08 -25.56 8.35
C PHE A 6 42.06 -24.33 7.45
N ASN A 7 42.02 -24.54 6.14
CA ASN A 7 41.81 -23.49 5.16
C ASN A 7 40.30 -23.21 5.15
N PRO A 8 39.82 -22.07 5.67
CA PRO A 8 38.40 -21.74 5.55
C PRO A 8 38.05 -21.63 4.06
N PRO A 9 36.89 -22.15 3.61
CA PRO A 9 36.51 -22.01 2.21
C PRO A 9 36.44 -20.52 1.87
N GLU A 10 37.21 -20.12 0.86
CA GLU A 10 37.10 -18.80 0.28
C GLU A 10 35.65 -18.59 -0.13
N ARG A 11 34.97 -17.61 0.48
CA ARG A 11 33.64 -17.23 0.03
C ARG A 11 33.78 -16.85 -1.45
N PRO A 12 32.98 -17.44 -2.37
CA PRO A 12 33.11 -17.12 -3.77
C PRO A 12 32.95 -15.61 -3.94
N ARG A 13 34.02 -14.95 -4.38
CA ARG A 13 34.00 -13.52 -4.69
C ARG A 13 33.11 -13.37 -5.91
N MET A 14 31.96 -12.70 -5.74
CA MET A 14 31.09 -12.38 -6.87
C MET A 14 31.89 -11.63 -7.93
N THR A 15 31.74 -12.03 -9.19
CA THR A 15 32.32 -11.26 -10.30
C THR A 15 31.58 -9.91 -10.42
N PRO A 16 32.19 -8.89 -11.04
CA PRO A 16 31.51 -7.63 -11.31
C PRO A 16 30.16 -7.81 -12.03
N GLU A 17 30.09 -8.76 -12.96
CA GLU A 17 28.88 -9.08 -13.72
C GLU A 17 27.79 -9.65 -12.81
N GLN A 18 28.15 -10.56 -11.90
CA GLN A 18 27.23 -11.10 -10.90
C GLN A 18 26.72 -10.01 -9.94
N HIS A 19 27.59 -9.06 -9.60
CA HIS A 19 27.23 -7.92 -8.76
C HIS A 19 26.23 -6.99 -9.46
N VAL A 20 26.46 -6.70 -10.75
CA VAL A 20 25.54 -5.89 -11.56
C VAL A 20 24.18 -6.58 -11.70
N GLU A 21 24.16 -7.89 -11.94
CA GLU A 21 22.92 -8.63 -12.08
C GLU A 21 22.12 -8.66 -10.77
N ARG A 22 22.80 -8.89 -9.63
CA ARG A 22 22.18 -8.76 -8.31
C ARG A 22 21.58 -7.37 -8.09
N LEU A 23 22.32 -6.31 -8.40
CA LEU A 23 21.84 -4.93 -8.23
C LEU A 23 20.63 -4.63 -9.12
N LYS A 24 20.58 -5.17 -10.34
CA LYS A 24 19.41 -5.06 -11.22
C LYS A 24 18.18 -5.73 -10.62
N GLN A 25 18.36 -6.91 -10.02
CA GLN A 25 17.27 -7.63 -9.35
C GLN A 25 16.77 -6.88 -8.12
N GLU A 26 17.68 -6.35 -7.30
CA GLU A 26 17.34 -5.50 -6.15
C GLU A 26 16.60 -4.23 -6.60
N LEU A 27 17.07 -3.57 -7.67
CA LEU A 27 16.41 -2.40 -8.23
C LEU A 27 15.00 -2.72 -8.72
N ALA A 28 14.82 -3.81 -9.46
CA ALA A 28 13.50 -4.24 -9.94
C ALA A 28 12.54 -4.55 -8.78
N SER A 29 13.06 -5.18 -7.72
CA SER A 29 12.31 -5.44 -6.49
C SER A 29 11.87 -4.14 -5.82
N CYS A 30 12.79 -3.20 -5.62
CA CYS A 30 12.49 -1.88 -5.07
C CYS A 30 11.46 -1.12 -5.92
N GLN A 31 11.57 -1.15 -7.25
CA GLN A 31 10.61 -0.53 -8.16
C GLN A 31 9.20 -1.12 -8.00
N THR A 32 9.11 -2.44 -7.91
CA THR A 32 7.84 -3.14 -7.70
C THR A 32 7.20 -2.74 -6.36
N THR A 33 8.01 -2.71 -5.29
CA THR A 33 7.53 -2.27 -3.96
C THR A 33 7.08 -0.81 -3.98
N MET A 34 7.80 0.09 -4.67
CA MET A 34 7.40 1.49 -4.78
C MET A 34 6.05 1.65 -5.50
N ILE A 35 5.82 0.90 -6.57
CA ILE A 35 4.55 0.93 -7.31
C ILE A 35 3.38 0.46 -6.42
N ASP A 36 3.58 -0.62 -5.64
CA ASP A 36 2.58 -1.09 -4.68
C ASP A 36 2.27 -0.03 -3.62
N MET A 37 3.30 0.57 -3.02
CA MET A 37 3.13 1.61 -2.00
C MET A 37 2.45 2.87 -2.56
N GLN A 38 2.76 3.27 -3.79
CA GLN A 38 2.09 4.38 -4.47
C GLN A 38 0.61 4.09 -4.71
N SER A 39 0.29 2.85 -5.12
CA SER A 39 -1.09 2.41 -5.34
C SER A 39 -1.89 2.45 -4.04
N ARG A 40 -1.32 1.93 -2.95
CA ARG A 40 -1.93 1.97 -1.60
C ARG A 40 -2.10 3.40 -1.09
N LEU A 41 -1.14 4.29 -1.36
CA LEU A 41 -1.24 5.70 -0.99
C LEU A 41 -2.37 6.41 -1.76
N ALA A 42 -2.50 6.15 -3.07
CA ALA A 42 -3.58 6.71 -3.88
C ALA A 42 -4.95 6.25 -3.38
N GLU A 43 -5.09 4.97 -3.02
CA GLU A 43 -6.30 4.41 -2.43
C GLU A 43 -6.64 5.05 -1.07
N ALA A 44 -5.65 5.18 -0.18
CA ALA A 44 -5.83 5.84 1.11
C ALA A 44 -6.27 7.30 0.96
N ARG A 45 -5.69 8.04 0.00
CA ARG A 45 -6.11 9.41 -0.33
C ARG A 45 -7.55 9.46 -0.83
N GLY A 46 -7.96 8.51 -1.67
CA GLY A 46 -9.33 8.39 -2.14
C GLY A 46 -10.33 8.20 -0.99
N ARG A 47 -10.03 7.27 -0.06
CA ARG A 47 -10.84 7.04 1.14
C ARG A 47 -10.96 8.29 2.00
N LEU A 48 -9.84 8.96 2.29
CA LEU A 48 -9.82 10.20 3.07
C LEU A 48 -10.65 11.31 2.40
N GLY A 49 -10.60 11.42 1.07
CA GLY A 49 -11.42 12.35 0.32
C GLY A 49 -12.93 12.10 0.49
N LEU A 50 -13.36 10.83 0.46
CA LEU A 50 -14.77 10.46 0.71
C LEU A 50 -15.18 10.77 2.15
N ILE A 51 -14.36 10.41 3.13
CA ILE A 51 -14.63 10.68 4.55
C ILE A 51 -14.73 12.18 4.80
N SER A 52 -13.83 12.98 4.22
CA SER A 52 -13.85 14.43 4.34
C SER A 52 -15.13 15.04 3.78
N LYS A 53 -15.68 14.51 2.68
CA LYS A 53 -16.98 14.94 2.14
C LYS A 53 -18.13 14.60 3.07
N ILE A 54 -18.15 13.38 3.63
CA ILE A 54 -19.20 12.96 4.58
C ILE A 54 -19.20 13.87 5.80
N VAL A 55 -18.03 14.06 6.42
CA VAL A 55 -17.88 14.90 7.62
C VAL A 55 -18.11 16.38 7.32
N GLY A 56 -17.79 16.83 6.09
CA GLY A 56 -18.04 18.20 5.65
C GLY A 56 -19.53 18.55 5.51
N ASP A 57 -20.40 17.55 5.31
CA ASP A 57 -21.86 17.74 5.33
C ASP A 57 -22.41 17.66 6.78
N ASP A 58 -22.08 18.71 7.55
CA ASP A 58 -22.46 18.83 8.96
C ASP A 58 -24.00 18.78 9.16
N ALA A 59 -24.77 19.39 8.26
CA ALA A 59 -26.23 19.36 8.31
C ALA A 59 -26.79 17.94 8.16
N ARG A 60 -26.22 17.11 7.28
CA ARG A 60 -26.59 15.70 7.15
C ARG A 60 -26.10 14.86 8.31
N CYS A 61 -24.88 15.10 8.79
CA CYS A 61 -24.33 14.42 9.96
C CYS A 61 -25.20 14.64 11.21
N ARG A 62 -25.72 15.86 11.42
CA ARG A 62 -26.63 16.15 12.54
C ARG A 62 -28.00 15.51 12.39
N ARG A 63 -28.56 15.49 11.17
CA ARG A 63 -29.89 14.91 10.90
C ARG A 63 -29.92 13.40 11.02
N ALA A 64 -28.86 12.71 10.59
CA ALA A 64 -28.79 11.26 10.57
C ALA A 64 -27.39 10.75 10.95
N PRO A 65 -26.98 10.89 12.23
CA PRO A 65 -25.62 10.57 12.67
C PRO A 65 -25.26 9.09 12.49
N GLY A 66 -26.21 8.18 12.66
CA GLY A 66 -25.99 6.75 12.43
C GLY A 66 -25.68 6.40 10.98
N VAL A 67 -26.33 7.09 10.03
CA VAL A 67 -26.09 6.90 8.59
C VAL A 67 -24.74 7.50 8.19
N ALA A 68 -24.40 8.69 8.68
CA ALA A 68 -23.10 9.31 8.46
C ALA A 68 -21.96 8.42 8.98
N TRP A 69 -22.11 7.84 10.17
CA TRP A 69 -21.12 6.92 10.74
C TRP A 69 -21.02 5.61 9.94
N ALA A 70 -22.14 5.06 9.48
CA ALA A 70 -22.14 3.89 8.61
C ALA A 70 -21.41 4.17 7.29
N ALA A 71 -21.62 5.34 6.70
CA ALA A 71 -20.93 5.76 5.48
C ALA A 71 -19.42 5.94 5.68
N VAL A 72 -18.97 6.52 6.80
CA VAL A 72 -17.54 6.59 7.14
C VAL A 72 -16.93 5.20 7.29
N ARG A 73 -17.61 4.27 7.99
CA ARG A 73 -17.14 2.89 8.11
C ARG A 73 -17.09 2.18 6.76
N ALA A 74 -18.08 2.38 5.91
CA ALA A 74 -18.06 1.86 4.55
C ALA A 74 -16.85 2.41 3.77
N ALA A 75 -16.58 3.72 3.84
CA ALA A 75 -15.42 4.33 3.18
C ALA A 75 -14.07 3.79 3.73
N LEU A 76 -13.98 3.48 5.03
CA LEU A 76 -12.77 2.94 5.65
C LEU A 76 -12.50 1.48 5.27
N TYR A 77 -13.53 0.65 5.24
CA TYR A 77 -13.37 -0.81 5.18
C TYR A 77 -13.83 -1.44 3.87
N ALA A 78 -14.44 -0.68 2.94
CA ALA A 78 -14.81 -1.21 1.64
C ALA A 78 -13.56 -1.59 0.83
N GLU A 79 -13.72 -2.68 0.08
CA GLU A 79 -12.75 -3.11 -0.93
C GLU A 79 -12.50 -1.96 -1.93
N PRO A 80 -11.25 -1.79 -2.41
CA PRO A 80 -10.86 -0.74 -3.34
C PRO A 80 -11.79 -0.59 -4.54
N ASP A 81 -12.25 -1.72 -5.10
CA ASP A 81 -13.09 -1.74 -6.29
C ASP A 81 -14.52 -1.23 -6.00
N ARG A 82 -15.03 -1.46 -4.79
CA ARG A 82 -16.38 -1.05 -4.37
C ARG A 82 -16.44 0.42 -3.96
N LEU A 83 -15.30 1.06 -3.69
CA LEU A 83 -15.23 2.49 -3.40
C LEU A 83 -15.57 3.36 -4.61
N ARG A 84 -15.41 2.85 -5.85
CA ARG A 84 -15.77 3.56 -7.08
C ARG A 84 -17.29 3.66 -7.28
N ASP A 85 -18.03 2.68 -6.77
CA ASP A 85 -19.49 2.63 -6.83
C ASP A 85 -20.14 3.52 -5.76
N LEU A 86 -19.40 3.78 -4.68
CA LEU A 86 -19.72 4.80 -3.68
C LEU A 86 -19.41 6.20 -4.24
N ARG A 87 -20.10 6.58 -5.31
CA ARG A 87 -20.04 7.95 -5.81
C ARG A 87 -20.56 8.91 -4.72
N PRO A 88 -19.97 10.09 -4.57
CA PRO A 88 -20.40 11.10 -3.60
C PRO A 88 -21.85 11.56 -3.80
N ASP A 89 -22.42 11.33 -4.98
CA ASP A 89 -23.79 11.71 -5.35
C ASP A 89 -24.77 10.52 -5.33
N ALA A 90 -24.34 9.35 -4.86
CA ALA A 90 -25.22 8.19 -4.79
C ALA A 90 -26.37 8.49 -3.82
N PRO A 91 -27.64 8.37 -4.25
CA PRO A 91 -28.77 8.49 -3.34
C PRO A 91 -28.67 7.37 -2.30
N ILE A 92 -28.64 7.76 -1.03
CA ILE A 92 -28.75 6.81 0.08
C ILE A 92 -30.24 6.46 0.15
N LEU A 93 -30.57 5.21 -0.18
CA LEU A 93 -31.89 4.60 0.07
C LEU A 93 -32.20 4.58 1.56
#